data_AF-A0A7K2M725-F1
#
_entry.id   AF-A0A7K2M725-F1
#
_cell.length_a   1.000
_cell.length_b   1.000
_cell.length_c   1.000
_cell.angle_alpha   90.00
_cell.angle_beta   90.00
_cell.angle_gamma   90.00
#
_symmetry.space_group_name_H-M   'P 1'
#
loop_
_entity.id
_entity.type
_entity.pdbx_description
1 polymer ?
#
loop_
_entity_poly.entity_id
_entity_poly.type
_entity_poly.pdbx_seq_one_letter_code
_entity_poly.pdbx_strand_id
1 'polypeptide(L)'
;GYLLVLACAESAMGWYGPAQAHVERALAEARLRGDAQLLPTLLNVLAYVEYQAGRMSDALETAREARATALAAGRDHLVTLVDAITAAAWA
;
A
#
# COMPACT_ATOMS: atom_id res chain seq x y z
N GLY A 1 0.20 0.58 13.41
CA GLY A 1 -0.01 1.92 14.02
C GLY A 1 -1.36 2.47 13.58
N TYR A 2 -2.00 3.32 14.37
CA TYR A 2 -3.36 3.84 14.10
C TYR A 2 -3.51 4.49 12.70
N LEU A 3 -2.43 5.06 12.16
CA LEU A 3 -2.40 5.66 10.83
C LEU A 3 -2.75 4.67 9.71
N LEU A 4 -2.36 3.39 9.83
CA LEU A 4 -2.77 2.35 8.88
C LEU A 4 -4.29 2.15 8.92
N VAL A 5 -4.86 2.08 10.13
CA VAL A 5 -6.31 1.87 10.31
C VAL A 5 -7.09 3.07 9.75
N LEU A 6 -6.59 4.28 9.99
CA LEU A 6 -7.19 5.50 9.47
C LEU A 6 -7.12 5.55 7.95
N ALA A 7 -5.96 5.26 7.35
CA ALA A 7 -5.81 5.19 5.91
C ALA A 7 -6.74 4.14 5.28
N CYS A 8 -6.90 2.96 5.87
CA CYS A 8 -7.85 1.95 5.40
C CYS A 8 -9.31 2.46 5.45
N ALA A 9 -9.71 3.09 6.56
CA ALA A 9 -11.06 3.62 6.72
C ALA A 9 -11.36 4.74 5.71
N GLU A 10 -10.42 5.69 5.56
CA GLU A 10 -10.52 6.77 4.59
C GLU A 10 -10.57 6.25 3.15
N SER A 11 -9.75 5.24 2.82
CA SER A 11 -9.75 4.57 1.52
C SER A 11 -11.10 3.91 1.23
N ALA A 12 -11.72 3.26 2.22
CA ALA A 12 -13.04 2.66 2.08
C ALA A 12 -14.15 3.70 1.88
N MET A 13 -13.99 4.91 2.41
CA MET A 13 -14.91 6.04 2.24
C MET A 13 -14.63 6.85 0.95
N GLY A 14 -13.63 6.46 0.16
CA GLY A 14 -13.21 7.17 -1.05
C GLY A 14 -12.42 8.45 -0.79
N TRP A 15 -11.95 8.66 0.44
CA TRP A 15 -11.17 9.84 0.84
C TRP A 15 -9.68 9.62 0.58
N TYR A 16 -9.32 9.51 -0.70
CA TYR A 16 -7.97 9.11 -1.12
C TYR A 16 -6.87 10.11 -0.76
N GLY A 17 -7.18 11.41 -0.70
CA GLY A 17 -6.21 12.44 -0.26
C GLY A 17 -5.75 12.25 1.20
N PRO A 18 -6.69 12.25 2.18
CA PRO A 18 -6.37 11.92 3.56
C PRO A 18 -5.72 10.54 3.73
N ALA A 19 -6.25 9.52 3.05
CA ALA A 19 -5.72 8.16 3.12
C ALA A 19 -4.25 8.10 2.71
N GLN A 20 -3.91 8.77 1.60
CA GLN A 20 -2.54 8.88 1.12
C GLN A 20 -1.63 9.54 2.16
N ALA A 21 -2.05 10.69 2.71
CA ALA A 21 -1.24 11.41 3.69
C ALA A 21 -0.98 10.57 4.96
N HIS A 22 -1.95 9.79 5.42
CA HIS A 22 -1.78 8.92 6.58
C HIS A 22 -0.93 7.69 6.29
N VAL A 23 -1.11 7.02 5.15
CA VAL A 23 -0.30 5.84 4.79
C VAL A 23 1.15 6.22 4.52
N GLU A 24 1.43 7.36 3.87
CA GLU A 24 2.80 7.85 3.64
C GLU A 24 3.52 8.16 4.95
N ARG A 25 2.84 8.81 5.91
CA ARG A 25 3.39 9.06 7.25
C ARG A 25 3.69 7.75 7.98
N ALA A 26 2.77 6.79 7.93
CA ALA A 26 2.98 5.48 8.54
C ALA A 26 4.13 4.71 7.89
N LEU A 27 4.28 4.81 6.57
CA LEU A 27 5.36 4.23 5.79
C LEU A 27 6.72 4.82 6.19
N ALA A 28 6.79 6.15 6.31
CA ALA A 28 7.99 6.83 6.78
C ALA A 28 8.40 6.38 8.19
N GLU A 29 7.44 6.27 9.11
CA GLU A 29 7.69 5.75 10.46
C GLU A 29 8.15 4.28 10.45
N ALA A 30 7.51 3.42 9.66
CA ALA A 30 7.87 2.01 9.55
C ALA A 30 9.28 1.83 8.98
N ARG A 31 9.63 2.59 7.93
CA ARG A 31 10.99 2.62 7.36
C ARG A 31 12.01 3.08 8.40
N LEU A 32 11.73 4.17 9.12
CA LEU A 32 12.62 4.70 10.16
C LEU A 32 12.88 3.69 11.29
N ARG A 33 11.85 2.94 11.70
CA ARG A 33 11.96 1.92 12.76
C ARG A 33 12.47 0.56 12.26
N GLY A 34 12.64 0.38 10.94
CA GLY A 34 12.99 -0.91 10.35
C GLY A 34 11.89 -1.97 10.50
N ASP A 35 10.62 -1.57 10.56
CA ASP A 35 9.47 -2.47 10.73
C ASP A 35 9.15 -3.21 9.41
N ALA A 36 9.97 -4.21 9.10
CA ALA A 36 9.84 -5.05 7.91
C ALA A 36 8.52 -5.81 7.85
N GLN A 37 7.86 -6.03 9.00
CA GLN A 37 6.59 -6.75 9.07
C GLN A 37 5.41 -5.88 8.66
N LEU A 38 5.46 -4.58 8.95
CA LEU A 38 4.40 -3.63 8.64
C LEU A 38 4.51 -3.06 7.22
N LEU A 39 5.72 -2.96 6.69
CA LEU A 39 5.99 -2.37 5.37
C LEU A 39 5.11 -2.90 4.23
N PRO A 40 4.95 -4.23 4.03
CA PRO A 40 4.16 -4.73 2.91
C PRO A 40 2.68 -4.36 3.00
N THR A 41 2.15 -4.26 4.24
CA THR A 41 0.74 -3.88 4.45
C THR A 41 0.52 -2.40 4.12
N LEU A 42 1.45 -1.54 4.51
CA LEU A 42 1.38 -0.11 4.21
C LEU A 42 1.53 0.16 2.71
N LEU A 43 2.47 -0.51 2.05
CA LEU A 43 2.66 -0.39 0.59
C LEU A 43 1.41 -0.88 -0.17
N ASN A 44 0.76 -1.95 0.30
CA ASN A 44 -0.50 -2.41 -0.27
C ASN A 44 -1.61 -1.35 -0.20
N VAL A 45 -1.74 -0.67 0.95
CA VAL A 45 -2.73 0.40 1.11
C VAL A 45 -2.39 1.59 0.21
N LEU A 46 -1.13 1.99 0.12
CA LEU A 46 -0.71 3.08 -0.76
C LEU A 46 -0.98 2.76 -2.24
N ALA A 47 -0.63 1.56 -2.70
CA ALA A 47 -0.90 1.12 -4.07
C ALA A 47 -2.40 1.14 -4.39
N TYR A 48 -3.25 0.72 -3.45
CA TYR A 48 -4.70 0.80 -3.60
C TYR A 48 -5.18 2.26 -3.70
N VAL A 49 -4.70 3.14 -2.83
CA VAL A 49 -5.06 4.56 -2.84
C VAL A 49 -4.64 5.24 -4.14
N GLU A 50 -3.45 4.96 -4.64
CA GLU A 50 -2.95 5.46 -5.93
C GLU A 50 -3.77 4.97 -7.11
N TYR A 51 -4.11 3.68 -7.12
CA TYR A 51 -4.98 3.08 -8.13
C TYR A 51 -6.34 3.80 -8.16
N GLN A 52 -6.99 3.93 -7.01
CA GLN A 52 -8.30 4.57 -6.92
C GLN A 52 -8.28 6.08 -7.19
N ALA A 53 -7.14 6.73 -6.98
CA ALA A 53 -6.90 8.12 -7.36
C ALA A 53 -6.55 8.28 -8.86
N GLY A 54 -6.49 7.20 -9.64
CA GLY A 54 -6.16 7.21 -11.07
C GLY A 54 -4.68 7.35 -11.38
N ARG A 55 -3.80 7.24 -10.39
CA ARG A 55 -2.33 7.32 -10.55
C ARG A 55 -1.75 5.93 -10.83
N MET A 56 -2.05 5.40 -12.00
CA MET A 56 -1.76 4.01 -12.34
C MET A 56 -0.26 3.67 -12.34
N SER A 57 0.59 4.60 -12.79
CA SER A 57 2.05 4.41 -12.79
C SER A 57 2.60 4.24 -11.37
N ASP A 58 2.23 5.17 -10.47
CA ASP A 58 2.64 5.14 -9.06
C ASP A 58 2.13 3.85 -8.38
N ALA A 59 0.85 3.52 -8.61
CA ALA A 59 0.24 2.31 -8.06
C ALA A 59 1.02 1.04 -8.46
N LEU A 60 1.46 0.96 -9.73
CA LEU A 60 2.25 -0.17 -10.23
C LEU A 60 3.65 -0.22 -9.61
N GLU A 61 4.31 0.92 -9.41
CA GLU A 61 5.62 0.97 -8.75
C GLU A 61 5.50 0.57 -7.28
N THR A 62 4.55 1.14 -6.55
CA THR A 62 4.28 0.81 -5.15
C THR A 62 3.88 -0.64 -4.98
N ALA A 63 3.04 -1.18 -5.88
CA ALA A 63 2.65 -2.58 -5.83
C ALA A 63 3.85 -3.52 -6.02
N ARG A 64 4.78 -3.22 -6.93
CA ARG A 64 6.03 -3.99 -7.08
C ARG A 64 6.87 -3.98 -5.80
N GLU A 65 7.00 -2.83 -5.13
CA GLU A 65 7.68 -2.74 -3.85
C GLU A 65 6.96 -3.55 -2.76
N ALA A 66 5.62 -3.46 -2.70
CA ALA A 66 4.80 -4.22 -1.77
C ALA A 66 5.00 -5.73 -1.93
N ARG A 67 5.07 -6.22 -3.18
CA ARG A 67 5.33 -7.64 -3.48
C ARG A 67 6.72 -8.06 -3.05
N ALA A 68 7.75 -7.27 -3.38
CA ALA A 68 9.13 -7.58 -3.01
C ALA A 68 9.31 -7.65 -1.49
N THR A 69 8.72 -6.69 -0.76
CA THR A 69 8.77 -6.65 0.71
C THR A 69 7.94 -7.77 1.35
N ALA A 70 6.77 -8.12 0.78
CA ALA A 70 5.96 -9.24 1.26
C ALA A 70 6.71 -10.58 1.16
N LEU A 71 7.35 -10.84 0.02
CA LEU A 71 8.14 -12.06 -0.19
C LEU A 71 9.36 -12.11 0.75
N ALA A 72 10.08 -11.00 0.89
CA ALA A 72 11.21 -10.91 1.81
C ALA A 72 10.80 -11.14 3.28
N ALA A 73 9.58 -10.74 3.65
CA ALA A 73 9.02 -10.93 4.99
C ALA A 73 8.31 -12.29 5.20
N GLY A 74 8.21 -13.14 4.16
CA GLY A 74 7.48 -14.41 4.22
C GLY A 74 5.96 -14.26 4.35
N ARG A 75 5.39 -13.17 3.82
CA ARG A 75 3.96 -12.79 3.94
C ARG A 75 3.22 -12.94 2.62
N ASP A 76 3.24 -14.14 2.04
CA ASP A 76 2.69 -14.41 0.69
C ASP A 76 1.21 -14.03 0.52
N HIS A 77 0.41 -14.09 1.60
CA HIS A 77 -0.99 -13.67 1.59
C HIS A 77 -1.20 -12.18 1.24
N LEU A 78 -0.15 -11.35 1.37
CA LEU A 78 -0.21 -9.92 1.01
C LEU A 78 0.04 -9.67 -0.48
N VAL A 79 0.43 -10.69 -1.25
CA VAL A 79 0.71 -10.55 -2.69
C VAL A 79 -0.59 -10.48 -3.51
N THR A 80 -1.70 -11.02 -3.02
CA THR A 80 -2.96 -11.11 -3.77
C THR A 80 -3.53 -9.76 -4.19
N LEU A 81 -3.48 -8.74 -3.33
CA LEU A 81 -3.96 -7.40 -3.67
C LEU A 81 -3.08 -6.73 -4.74
N VAL A 82 -1.76 -6.92 -4.65
CA VAL A 82 -0.79 -6.41 -5.62
C VAL A 82 -1.01 -7.01 -6.99
N ASP A 83 -1.20 -8.32 -7.06
CA ASP A 83 -1.40 -9.02 -8.33
C ASP A 83 -2.70 -8.54 -9.00
N ALA A 84 -3.75 -8.24 -8.21
CA ALA A 84 -4.99 -7.66 -8.71
C ALA A 84 -4.81 -6.24 -9.26
N ILE A 85 -4.11 -5.35 -8.54
CA ILE A 85 -3.78 -3.99 -9.03
C ILE A 85 -2.94 -4.06 -10.31
N THR A 86 -1.97 -4.96 -10.35
CA THR A 86 -1.11 -5.15 -11.52
C THR A 86 -1.92 -5.64 -12.71
N ALA A 87 -2.80 -6.64 -12.53
CA ALA A 87 -3.65 -7.15 -13.60
C ALA A 87 -4.63 -6.06 -14.11
N ALA A 88 -5.24 -5.29 -13.21
CA ALA A 88 -6.17 -4.22 -13.56
C ALA A 88 -5.50 -3.05 -14.30
N ALA A 89 -4.20 -2.83 -14.09
CA ALA A 89 -3.45 -1.79 -14.80
C ALA A 89 -3.10 -2.15 -16.25
N TRP A 90 -3.18 -3.43 -16.63
CA TRP A 90 -2.90 -3.92 -17.99
C TRP A 90 -4.17 -4.28 -18.79
N ALA A 91 -5.35 -4.18 -18.17
CA ALA A 91 -6.66 -4.45 -18.80
C ALA A 91 -7.22 -3.19 -19.47
#